data_AF-A0A820N684-F1
#
_entry.id   AF-A0A820N684-F1
#
_cell.length_a   1.000
_cell.length_b   1.000
_cell.length_c   1.000
_cell.angle_alpha   90.00
_cell.angle_beta   90.00
_cell.angle_gamma   90.00
#
_symmetry.space_group_name_H-M   'P 1'
#
loop_
_entity.id
_entity.type
_entity.pdbx_description
1 polymer ?
#
loop_
_entity_poly.entity_id
_entity_poly.type
_entity_poly.pdbx_seq_one_letter_code
_entity_poly.pdbx_strand_id
1 'polypeptide(L)'
;MYLGIALASVIIITGFLSYHQQAKSSKIMESFKYLVPQAACVVRHGKSRNILPEHLVIGGLDIIEIRRGDRIPADIRIIRANGLKVDNSSLTGESEPQSRGIEYTNEDPLETRNLAFFGTFAVEGSCIGIVIRI
;
A
#
# COMPACT_ATOMS: atom_id res chain seq x y z
N MET A 1 19.10 37.21 41.76
CA MET A 1 18.55 35.88 42.12
C MET A 1 17.18 35.61 41.48
N TYR A 2 16.17 36.48 41.70
CA TYR A 2 14.81 36.28 41.17
C TYR A 2 14.71 36.13 39.65
N LEU A 3 15.49 36.90 38.89
CA LEU A 3 15.49 36.85 37.43
C LEU A 3 15.94 35.48 36.86
N GLY A 4 16.92 34.84 37.51
CA GLY A 4 17.41 33.51 37.09
C GLY A 4 16.39 32.41 37.35
N ILE A 5 15.66 32.49 38.46
CA ILE A 5 14.58 31.55 38.80
C ILE A 5 13.42 31.69 37.80
N ALA A 6 13.08 32.92 37.40
CA ALA A 6 12.04 33.19 36.41
C ALA A 6 12.41 32.69 35.00
N LEU A 7 13.67 32.82 34.59
CA LEU A 7 14.11 32.30 33.29
C LEU A 7 14.15 30.76 33.28
N ALA A 8 14.62 30.14 34.37
CA ALA A 8 14.65 28.68 34.48
C ALA A 8 13.24 28.06 34.43
N SER A 9 12.26 28.67 35.09
CA SER A 9 10.87 28.18 35.06
C SER A 9 10.26 28.28 33.67
N VAL A 10 10.49 29.38 32.94
CA VAL A 10 10.00 29.54 31.56
C VAL A 10 10.61 28.49 30.63
N ILE A 11 11.92 28.19 30.73
CA ILE A 11 12.58 27.18 29.90
C ILE A 11 12.04 25.77 30.17
N ILE A 12 11.77 25.44 31.44
CA ILE A 12 11.20 24.13 31.80
C ILE A 12 9.78 23.99 31.23
N ILE A 13 8.95 25.04 31.33
CA ILE A 13 7.58 25.04 30.83
C ILE A 13 7.56 24.92 29.30
N THR A 14 8.38 25.72 28.60
CA THR A 14 8.43 25.67 27.13
C THR A 14 9.02 24.35 26.64
N GLY A 15 10.04 23.81 27.30
CA GLY A 15 10.60 22.49 27.00
C GLY A 15 9.57 21.36 27.16
N PHE A 16 8.80 21.38 28.24
CA PHE A 16 7.74 20.40 28.47
C PHE A 16 6.61 20.50 27.43
N LEU A 17 6.17 21.71 27.11
CA LEU A 17 5.16 21.94 26.08
C LEU A 17 5.64 21.53 24.68
N SER A 18 6.89 21.83 24.33
CA SER A 18 7.49 21.42 23.05
C SER A 18 7.67 19.90 22.96
N TYR A 19 8.11 19.26 24.04
CA TYR A 19 8.21 17.80 24.10
C TYR A 19 6.84 17.13 23.95
N HIS A 20 5.82 17.66 24.62
CA HIS A 20 4.46 17.13 24.52
C HIS A 20 3.82 17.39 23.15
N GLN A 21 4.11 18.52 22.50
CA GLN A 21 3.68 18.77 21.11
C GLN A 21 4.37 17.85 20.11
N GLN A 22 5.68 17.62 20.26
CA GLN A 22 6.42 16.68 19.42
C GLN A 22 5.95 15.24 19.61
N ALA A 23 5.68 14.80 20.84
CA ALA A 23 5.13 13.48 21.14
C ALA A 23 3.73 13.29 20.50
N LYS A 24 2.94 14.35 20.38
CA LYS A 24 1.64 14.32 19.70
C LYS A 24 1.78 14.25 18.17
N SER A 25 2.79 14.88 17.59
CA SER A 25 3.09 14.76 16.14
C SER A 25 3.51 13.34 15.74
N SER A 26 4.28 12.63 16.57
CA SER A 26 4.71 11.26 16.25
C SER A 26 3.56 10.24 16.22
N LYS A 27 2.48 10.46 16.98
CA LYS A 27 1.30 9.57 17.01
C LYS A 27 0.44 9.62 15.74
N ILE A 28 0.53 10.71 14.97
CA ILE A 28 -0.24 10.85 13.73
C ILE A 28 0.27 9.84 12.68
N MET A 29 1.59 9.59 12.63
CA MET A 29 2.20 8.65 11.69
C MET A 29 1.74 7.19 11.92
N GLU A 30 1.51 6.81 13.18
CA GLU A 30 1.11 5.44 13.53
C GLU A 30 -0.37 5.18 13.24
N SER A 31 -1.20 6.22 13.32
CA SER A 31 -2.64 6.16 13.04
C SER A 31 -2.94 5.95 11.55
N PHE A 32 -2.04 6.37 10.66
CA PHE A 32 -2.16 6.14 9.21
C PHE A 32 -1.91 4.68 8.81
N LYS A 33 -1.16 3.89 9.60
CA LYS A 33 -0.92 2.46 9.31
C LYS A 33 -2.18 1.60 9.48
N TYR A 34 -3.14 2.04 10.28
CA TYR A 34 -4.34 1.28 10.64
C TYR A 34 -5.60 1.63 9.83
N LEU A 35 -5.55 2.67 8.99
CA LEU A 35 -6.75 3.18 8.32
C LEU A 35 -7.18 2.40 7.07
N VAL A 36 -6.34 1.52 6.51
CA VAL A 36 -6.79 0.65 5.41
C VAL A 36 -6.08 -0.72 5.45
N PRO A 37 -6.43 -1.63 6.36
CA PRO A 37 -6.19 -3.04 6.11
C PRO A 37 -7.18 -3.47 5.02
N GLN A 38 -6.86 -3.18 3.76
CA GLN A 38 -7.59 -3.76 2.64
C GLN A 38 -7.24 -5.24 2.62
N ALA A 39 -8.17 -6.05 3.15
CA ALA A 39 -8.04 -7.49 3.12
C ALA A 39 -7.88 -7.94 1.65
N ALA A 40 -6.86 -8.74 1.39
CA ALA A 40 -6.60 -9.31 0.08
C ALA A 40 -7.46 -10.55 -0.10
N CYS A 41 -8.18 -10.64 -1.22
CA CYS A 41 -8.85 -11.87 -1.62
C CYS A 41 -7.80 -12.84 -2.19
N VAL A 42 -7.47 -13.89 -1.43
CA VAL A 42 -6.54 -14.93 -1.87
C VAL A 42 -7.27 -16.25 -2.09
N VAL A 43 -6.83 -16.99 -3.10
CA VAL A 43 -7.28 -18.35 -3.39
C VAL A 43 -6.20 -19.32 -2.94
N ARG A 44 -6.45 -20.01 -1.82
CA ARG A 44 -5.59 -21.10 -1.30
C ARG A 44 -6.39 -22.39 -1.33
N HIS A 45 -5.81 -23.47 -1.83
CA HIS A 45 -6.47 -24.80 -1.89
C HIS A 45 -7.84 -24.76 -2.59
N GLY A 46 -7.98 -23.94 -3.64
CA GLY A 46 -9.22 -23.79 -4.41
C GLY A 46 -10.35 -23.05 -3.69
N LYS A 47 -10.11 -22.46 -2.50
CA LYS A 47 -11.09 -21.66 -1.77
C LYS A 47 -10.61 -20.22 -1.64
N SER A 48 -11.46 -19.27 -2.02
CA SER A 48 -11.23 -17.84 -1.79
C SER A 48 -11.37 -17.53 -0.30
N ARG A 49 -10.43 -16.77 0.24
CA ARG A 49 -10.42 -16.29 1.63
C ARG A 49 -9.87 -14.87 1.63
N ASN A 50 -10.46 -14.02 2.46
CA ASN A 50 -9.91 -12.70 2.72
C ASN A 50 -8.87 -12.83 3.83
N ILE A 51 -7.64 -12.43 3.56
CA ILE A 51 -6.55 -12.39 4.53
C ILE A 51 -5.99 -10.98 4.62
N LEU A 52 -5.40 -10.66 5.77
CA LEU A 52 -4.66 -9.41 5.90
C LEU A 52 -3.38 -9.48 5.04
N PRO A 53 -2.93 -8.36 4.43
CA PRO A 53 -1.73 -8.34 3.60
C PRO A 53 -0.47 -8.90 4.30
N GLU A 54 -0.36 -8.73 5.62
CA GLU A 54 0.72 -9.29 6.45
C GLU A 54 0.82 -10.82 6.44
N HIS A 55 -0.25 -11.53 6.06
CA HIS A 55 -0.29 -12.99 5.98
C HIS A 55 -0.08 -13.53 4.55
N LEU A 56 0.23 -12.66 3.58
CA LEU A 56 0.55 -13.06 2.22
C LEU A 56 1.89 -13.81 2.17
N VAL A 57 2.00 -14.75 1.24
CA VAL A 57 3.20 -15.58 1.02
C VAL A 57 3.61 -15.50 -0.45
N ILE A 58 4.91 -15.26 -0.68
CA ILE A 58 5.51 -15.21 -2.01
C ILE A 58 5.65 -16.63 -2.59
N GLY A 59 5.57 -16.77 -3.92
CA GLY A 59 6.01 -18.00 -4.59
C GLY A 59 4.91 -18.99 -4.96
N GLY A 60 3.69 -18.51 -5.18
CA GLY A 60 2.63 -19.31 -5.83
C GLY A 60 1.76 -20.15 -4.89
N LEU A 61 2.01 -20.14 -3.58
CA LEU A 61 1.04 -20.67 -2.61
C LEU A 61 -0.23 -19.78 -2.55
N ASP A 62 -0.03 -18.48 -2.81
CA ASP A 62 -1.07 -17.47 -2.80
C ASP A 62 -1.34 -16.95 -4.20
N ILE A 63 -2.56 -17.19 -4.64
CA ILE A 63 -3.11 -16.60 -5.85
C ILE A 63 -4.04 -15.48 -5.42
N ILE A 64 -3.77 -14.25 -5.83
CA ILE A 64 -4.62 -13.09 -5.51
C ILE A 64 -5.65 -12.91 -6.61
N GLU A 65 -6.90 -12.72 -6.23
CA GLU A 65 -7.96 -12.24 -7.11
C GLU A 65 -8.16 -10.74 -6.85
N ILE A 66 -8.07 -9.93 -7.91
CA ILE A 66 -8.28 -8.49 -7.85
C ILE A 66 -9.50 -8.13 -8.66
N ARG A 67 -10.37 -7.31 -8.08
CA ARG A 67 -11.56 -6.79 -8.74
C ARG A 67 -11.50 -5.27 -8.81
N ARG A 68 -12.37 -4.70 -9.66
CA ARG A 68 -12.59 -3.26 -9.72
C ARG A 68 -12.88 -2.71 -8.32
N GLY A 69 -12.16 -1.64 -7.95
CA GLY A 69 -12.27 -0.97 -6.65
C GLY A 69 -11.30 -1.49 -5.60
N ASP A 70 -10.55 -2.56 -5.89
CA ASP A 70 -9.54 -3.07 -4.98
C ASP A 70 -8.21 -2.34 -5.16
N ARG A 71 -7.55 -2.06 -4.04
CA ARG A 71 -6.12 -1.71 -4.06
C ARG A 71 -5.32 -2.99 -4.19
N ILE A 72 -4.24 -2.91 -4.95
CA ILE A 72 -3.34 -4.03 -5.14
C ILE A 72 -2.52 -4.24 -3.85
N PRO A 73 -2.67 -5.40 -3.18
CA PRO A 73 -2.15 -5.63 -1.82
C PRO A 73 -0.68 -6.04 -1.79
N ALA A 74 -0.10 -6.43 -2.93
CA ALA A 74 1.28 -6.86 -3.10
C ALA A 74 1.66 -6.75 -4.58
N ASP A 75 2.95 -6.76 -4.92
CA ASP A 75 3.36 -6.84 -6.32
C ASP A 75 3.02 -8.23 -6.87
N ILE A 76 2.27 -8.26 -7.97
CA ILE A 76 1.76 -9.49 -8.57
C ILE A 76 2.14 -9.62 -10.04
N ARG A 77 2.38 -10.86 -10.45
CA ARG A 77 2.46 -11.28 -11.85
C ARG A 77 1.09 -11.79 -12.29
N ILE A 78 0.52 -11.15 -13.31
CA ILE A 78 -0.84 -11.44 -13.79
C ILE A 78 -0.86 -12.72 -14.62
N ILE A 79 -1.63 -13.72 -14.17
CA ILE A 79 -1.82 -14.97 -14.89
C ILE A 79 -3.15 -15.03 -15.64
N ARG A 80 -4.12 -14.18 -15.26
CA ARG A 80 -5.38 -13.97 -15.99
C ARG A 80 -5.83 -12.54 -15.82
N ALA A 81 -6.26 -11.89 -16.90
CA ALA A 81 -6.86 -10.56 -16.86
C ALA A 81 -8.14 -10.55 -17.68
N ASN A 82 -9.14 -9.83 -17.20
CA ASN A 82 -10.38 -9.56 -17.91
C ASN A 82 -10.64 -8.05 -17.89
N GLY A 83 -10.14 -7.35 -18.92
CA GLY A 83 -10.28 -5.90 -19.06
C GLY A 83 -9.69 -5.10 -17.89
N LEU A 84 -8.66 -5.63 -17.22
CA LEU A 84 -8.07 -4.97 -16.04
C LEU A 84 -7.40 -3.66 -16.45
N LYS A 85 -7.76 -2.57 -15.77
CA LYS A 85 -7.01 -1.31 -15.80
C LYS A 85 -6.66 -0.88 -14.39
N VAL A 86 -5.43 -0.41 -14.21
CA VAL A 86 -4.91 0.08 -12.93
C VAL A 86 -4.47 1.53 -13.04
N ASP A 87 -4.72 2.26 -11.98
CA ASP A 87 -4.18 3.59 -11.76
C ASP A 87 -2.78 3.46 -11.13
N ASN A 88 -1.77 3.89 -11.89
CA ASN A 88 -0.37 3.92 -11.46
C ASN A 88 0.08 5.31 -10.99
N SER A 89 -0.83 6.28 -10.82
CA SER A 89 -0.49 7.65 -10.40
C SER A 89 0.34 7.69 -9.12
N SER A 90 0.16 6.71 -8.23
CA SER A 90 0.96 6.56 -7.01
C SER A 90 2.43 6.18 -7.25
N LEU A 91 2.75 5.57 -8.40
CA LEU A 91 4.13 5.19 -8.77
C LEU A 91 4.75 6.13 -9.81
N THR A 92 3.99 6.47 -10.85
CA THR A 92 4.51 7.23 -12.01
C THR A 92 4.11 8.70 -12.00
N GLY A 93 3.10 9.09 -11.22
CA GLY A 93 2.49 10.42 -11.26
C GLY A 93 1.48 10.61 -12.40
N GLU A 94 1.35 9.65 -13.31
CA GLU A 94 0.41 9.70 -14.42
C GLU A 94 -0.97 9.21 -13.99
N SER A 95 -2.01 10.02 -14.22
CA SER A 95 -3.39 9.69 -13.80
C SER A 95 -4.14 8.84 -14.83
N GLU A 96 -3.53 8.53 -15.98
CA GLU A 96 -4.18 7.73 -17.01
C GLU A 96 -4.17 6.24 -16.64
N PRO A 97 -5.36 5.57 -16.59
CA PRO A 97 -5.44 4.16 -16.27
C PRO A 97 -4.70 3.29 -17.30
N GLN A 98 -3.77 2.47 -16.81
CA GLN A 98 -2.96 1.59 -17.63
C GLN A 98 -3.60 0.21 -17.74
N SER A 99 -3.73 -0.28 -18.98
CA SER A 99 -4.26 -1.62 -19.25
C SER A 99 -3.26 -2.69 -18.85
N ARG A 100 -3.74 -3.71 -18.14
CA ARG A 100 -2.91 -4.84 -17.72
C ARG A 100 -3.40 -6.14 -18.33
N GLY A 101 -2.45 -7.03 -18.59
CA GLY A 101 -2.65 -8.27 -19.33
C GLY A 101 -1.73 -9.38 -18.85
N ILE A 102 -1.70 -10.48 -19.58
CA ILE A 102 -0.85 -11.64 -19.26
C ILE A 102 0.48 -11.55 -20.02
N GLU A 103 0.48 -10.88 -21.16
CA GLU A 103 1.60 -10.79 -22.09
C GLU A 103 2.66 -9.80 -21.62
N TYR A 104 3.92 -10.24 -21.67
CA TYR A 104 5.08 -9.39 -21.44
C TYR A 104 5.24 -8.43 -22.62
N THR A 105 5.23 -7.13 -22.35
CA THR A 105 5.22 -6.10 -23.40
C THR A 105 6.46 -5.22 -23.43
N ASN A 106 7.22 -5.14 -22.33
CA ASN A 106 8.35 -4.23 -22.19
C ASN A 106 9.39 -4.82 -21.24
N GLU A 107 10.67 -4.48 -21.44
CA GLU A 107 11.79 -4.80 -20.55
C GLU A 107 11.73 -4.06 -19.23
N ASP A 108 11.20 -2.84 -19.22
CA ASP A 108 10.97 -2.11 -17.99
C ASP A 108 9.77 -2.73 -17.22
N PRO A 109 9.97 -3.20 -15.96
CA PRO A 109 8.89 -3.71 -15.14
C PRO A 109 7.74 -2.72 -14.93
N LEU A 110 8.00 -1.41 -14.84
CA LEU A 110 6.95 -0.42 -14.56
C LEU A 110 5.98 -0.30 -15.75
N GLU A 111 6.53 -0.38 -16.96
CA GLU A 111 5.81 -0.23 -18.23
C GLU A 111 5.19 -1.54 -18.74
N THR A 112 5.67 -2.70 -18.29
CA THR A 112 5.15 -3.98 -18.78
C THR A 112 3.72 -4.22 -18.28
N ARG A 113 2.84 -4.71 -19.15
CA ARG A 113 1.41 -4.89 -18.81
C ARG A 113 1.15 -6.07 -17.89
N ASN A 114 2.14 -6.92 -17.68
CA ASN A 114 1.99 -8.23 -17.07
C ASN A 114 2.24 -8.26 -15.56
N LEU A 115 2.57 -7.09 -15.00
CA LEU A 115 2.77 -6.83 -13.59
C LEU A 115 1.73 -5.84 -13.08
N ALA A 116 1.38 -5.96 -11.80
CA ALA A 116 0.62 -4.96 -11.09
C ALA A 116 1.25 -4.74 -9.71
N PHE A 117 1.25 -3.49 -9.25
CA PHE A 117 2.14 -3.05 -8.18
C PHE A 117 1.39 -2.69 -6.90
N PHE A 118 2.02 -2.95 -5.76
CA PHE A 118 1.50 -2.57 -4.45
C PHE A 118 1.14 -1.08 -4.40
N GLY A 119 -0.04 -0.78 -3.86
CA GLY A 119 -0.53 0.59 -3.69
C GLY A 119 -1.24 1.18 -4.91
N THR A 120 -1.16 0.54 -6.08
CA THR A 120 -1.99 0.90 -7.25
C THR A 120 -3.45 0.50 -7.05
N PHE A 121 -4.35 1.10 -7.82
CA PHE A 121 -5.79 0.90 -7.68
C PHE A 121 -6.43 0.33 -8.93
N ALA A 122 -7.19 -0.76 -8.81
CA ALA A 122 -7.90 -1.36 -9.93
C ALA A 122 -9.13 -0.52 -10.30
N VAL A 123 -9.05 0.20 -11.41
CA VAL A 123 -10.10 1.12 -11.88
C VAL A 123 -11.22 0.34 -12.58
N GLU A 124 -10.85 -0.68 -13.35
CA GLU A 124 -11.77 -1.49 -14.17
C GLU A 124 -11.31 -2.95 -14.25
N GLY A 125 -12.26 -3.83 -14.54
CA GLY A 125 -11.99 -5.23 -14.82
C GLY A 125 -11.67 -6.07 -13.59
N SER A 126 -11.05 -7.22 -13.83
CA SER A 126 -10.57 -8.14 -12.80
C SER A 126 -9.33 -8.88 -13.27
N CYS A 127 -8.52 -9.35 -12.34
CA CYS A 127 -7.39 -10.20 -12.65
C CYS A 127 -7.15 -11.26 -11.58
N ILE A 128 -6.37 -12.27 -11.97
CA ILE A 128 -5.78 -13.25 -11.08
C ILE A 128 -4.28 -13.16 -11.24
N GLY A 129 -3.55 -13.08 -10.14
CA GLY A 129 -2.10 -12.96 -10.15
C GLY A 129 -1.40 -13.76 -9.06
N ILE A 130 -0.13 -14.03 -9.30
CA ILE A 130 0.78 -14.68 -8.35
C ILE A 130 1.59 -13.60 -7.65
N VAL A 131 1.71 -13.69 -6.32
CA VAL A 131 2.54 -12.79 -5.53
C VAL A 131 4.01 -13.01 -5.84
N ILE A 132 4.68 -11.93 -6.26
CA ILE A 132 6.13 -11.90 -6.51
C ILE A 132 6.89 -11.15 -5.40
N ARG A 133 6.26 -10.15 -4.77
CA ARG A 133 6.84 -9.36 -3.67
C ARG A 133 5.72 -8.77 -2.79
N ILE A 134 5.96 -8.69 -1.48
CA ILE A 134 5.08 -8.12 -0.44
C ILE A 134 5.74 -6.87 0.12
#